data_AF-A0A382DTA7-F1
#
_entry.id   AF-A0A382DTA7-F1
#
_cell.length_a   1.000
_cell.length_b   1.000
_cell.length_c   1.000
_cell.angle_alpha   90.00
_cell.angle_beta   90.00
_cell.angle_gamma   90.00
#
_symmetry.space_group_name_H-M   'P 1'
#
loop_
_entity.id
_entity.type
_entity.pdbx_description
1 polymer ?
#
loop_
_entity_poly.entity_id
_entity_poly.type
_entity_poly.pdbx_seq_one_letter_code
_entity_poly.pdbx_strand_id
1 'polypeptide(L)'
;MIDFFELLPFLVLLSVAGTSLYLIFAKRDKDPNEPTGKILQRLYFYLVSFVSLIMVGSGSTILIQFLLQEFLSENIMSSSPDQVALGTALVVVGAPLWILHWKILAKQIKKSARPVSSQIRKIYKFLALAVSVSILAHSATGIIQFLLGTKESSWYQLAALIPFTLIWVFHWRIHDPKNSSSPPPIIGDIYIYLTSLIGLIMAANGLGTILHSLFESSYDSIAGVQKLLEPQNGTFSENVRNHLSIATTGILLWILHWLVLGNRKKTSRLKSAYVYACTIFGGGITFLVGILLLLFTCLAVILGVQNESGDIGPIPGGLALVIVGMVLFAYHCNIIKSPNRHEIS
;
A
#
# COMPACT_ATOMS: atom_id res chain seq x y z
N MET A 1 -16.55 -3.70 -9.20
CA MET A 1 -15.55 -2.80 -9.80
C MET A 1 -14.39 -2.74 -8.83
N ILE A 2 -13.14 -2.98 -9.24
CA ILE A 2 -12.01 -2.90 -8.29
C ILE A 2 -11.75 -1.41 -8.01
N ASP A 3 -11.82 -1.00 -6.74
CA ASP A 3 -11.60 0.39 -6.37
C ASP A 3 -10.16 0.82 -6.67
N PHE A 4 -9.99 2.04 -7.19
CA PHE A 4 -8.68 2.62 -7.51
C PHE A 4 -7.70 2.51 -6.33
N PHE A 5 -8.19 2.65 -5.10
CA PHE A 5 -7.37 2.57 -3.89
C PHE A 5 -6.89 1.14 -3.55
N GLU A 6 -7.60 0.10 -4.00
CA GLU A 6 -7.12 -1.28 -3.90
C GLU A 6 -5.99 -1.55 -4.91
N LEU A 7 -5.99 -0.85 -6.05
CA LEU A 7 -4.97 -0.97 -7.10
C LEU A 7 -3.76 -0.04 -6.91
N LEU A 8 -3.94 1.06 -6.18
CA LEU A 8 -2.90 2.05 -5.87
C LEU A 8 -1.56 1.42 -5.44
N PRO A 9 -1.50 0.46 -4.48
CA PRO A 9 -0.24 -0.14 -4.10
C PRO A 9 0.45 -0.83 -5.29
N PHE A 10 -0.29 -1.54 -6.13
CA PHE A 10 0.28 -2.25 -7.28
C PHE A 10 0.80 -1.29 -8.36
N LEU A 11 0.07 -0.21 -8.65
CA LEU A 11 0.49 0.80 -9.63
C LEU A 11 1.77 1.54 -9.20
N VAL A 12 1.83 1.94 -7.94
CA VAL A 12 3.02 2.60 -7.38
C VAL A 12 4.23 1.68 -7.45
N LEU A 13 4.05 0.39 -7.14
CA LEU A 13 5.12 -0.59 -7.21
C LEU A 13 5.63 -0.83 -8.62
N LEU A 14 4.73 -0.91 -9.60
CA LEU A 14 5.10 -1.08 -10.99
C LEU A 14 5.87 0.13 -11.53
N SER A 15 5.46 1.35 -11.13
CA SER A 15 6.16 2.60 -11.45
C SER A 15 7.56 2.64 -10.82
N VAL A 16 7.70 2.32 -9.54
CA VAL A 16 9.00 2.32 -8.84
C VAL A 16 9.94 1.23 -9.40
N ALA A 17 9.40 0.06 -9.74
CA ALA A 17 10.16 -1.01 -10.36
C ALA A 17 10.64 -0.62 -11.77
N GLY A 18 9.75 -0.05 -12.60
CA GLY A 18 10.05 0.39 -13.95
C GLY A 18 11.10 1.51 -13.97
N THR A 19 10.95 2.52 -13.13
CA THR A 19 11.94 3.61 -12.98
C THR A 19 13.28 3.11 -12.46
N SER A 20 13.29 2.17 -11.51
CA SER A 20 14.53 1.57 -11.01
C SER A 20 15.27 0.77 -12.09
N LEU A 21 14.53 0.01 -12.92
CA LEU A 21 15.10 -0.70 -14.07
C LEU A 21 15.63 0.29 -15.11
N TYR A 22 14.86 1.32 -15.46
CA TYR A 22 15.28 2.37 -16.40
C TYR A 22 16.57 3.05 -15.94
N LEU A 23 16.68 3.42 -14.65
CA LEU A 23 17.88 4.06 -14.12
C LEU A 23 19.11 3.16 -14.12
N ILE A 24 18.96 1.85 -13.98
CA ILE A 24 20.06 0.88 -14.13
C ILE A 24 20.56 0.88 -15.57
N PHE A 25 19.65 0.85 -16.55
CA PHE A 25 20.03 0.86 -17.96
C PHE A 25 20.54 2.24 -18.42
N ALA A 26 20.03 3.34 -17.86
CA ALA A 26 20.45 4.70 -18.20
C ALA A 26 21.79 5.11 -17.57
N LYS A 27 22.10 4.68 -16.34
CA LYS A 27 23.42 4.92 -15.71
C LYS A 27 24.54 4.05 -16.26
N ARG A 28 24.20 3.02 -17.06
CA ARG A 28 25.15 2.15 -17.76
C ARG A 28 26.08 2.92 -18.69
N ASP A 29 25.63 4.05 -19.24
CA ASP A 29 26.41 4.84 -20.18
C ASP A 29 27.68 5.50 -19.55
N LYS A 30 27.96 5.22 -18.27
CA LYS A 30 29.06 5.84 -17.50
C LYS A 30 30.05 4.90 -16.82
N ASP A 31 29.88 3.57 -16.83
CA ASP A 31 30.84 2.65 -16.18
C ASP A 31 31.35 1.55 -17.14
N PRO A 32 32.53 1.72 -17.76
CA PRO A 32 33.07 0.82 -18.79
C PRO A 32 33.68 -0.48 -18.25
N ASN A 33 33.74 -0.70 -16.92
CA ASN A 33 34.59 -1.74 -16.32
C ASN A 33 33.87 -3.01 -15.81
N GLU A 34 32.52 -3.11 -15.84
CA GLU A 34 31.80 -4.35 -15.52
C GLU A 34 31.31 -5.03 -16.82
N PRO A 35 31.78 -6.25 -17.16
CA PRO A 35 31.38 -6.91 -18.40
C PRO A 35 29.87 -7.16 -18.38
N THR A 36 29.16 -6.65 -19.39
CA THR A 36 27.69 -6.68 -19.54
C THR A 36 27.07 -8.05 -19.20
N GLY A 37 27.76 -9.15 -19.56
CA GLY A 37 27.31 -10.52 -19.26
C GLY A 37 27.12 -10.82 -17.77
N LYS A 38 27.96 -10.27 -16.87
CA LYS A 38 27.84 -10.50 -15.42
C LYS A 38 26.62 -9.77 -14.82
N ILE A 39 26.27 -8.60 -15.35
CA ILE A 39 25.08 -7.85 -14.91
C ILE A 39 23.82 -8.56 -15.38
N LEU A 40 23.76 -8.96 -16.66
CA LEU A 40 22.62 -9.66 -17.22
C LEU A 40 22.37 -11.00 -16.52
N GLN A 41 23.45 -11.72 -16.21
CA GLN A 41 23.37 -12.94 -15.40
C GLN A 41 22.76 -12.67 -14.01
N ARG A 42 23.20 -11.62 -13.29
CA ARG A 42 22.61 -11.27 -11.99
C ARG A 42 21.15 -10.87 -12.11
N LEU A 43 20.80 -10.04 -13.10
CA LEU A 43 19.43 -9.63 -13.35
C LEU A 43 18.53 -10.84 -13.60
N TYR A 44 18.98 -11.79 -14.42
CA TYR A 44 18.30 -13.06 -14.65
C TYR A 44 18.07 -13.82 -13.34
N PHE A 45 19.10 -14.04 -12.51
CA PHE A 45 18.94 -14.78 -11.26
C PHE A 45 17.95 -14.10 -10.29
N TYR A 46 17.99 -12.76 -10.17
CA TYR A 46 17.05 -12.02 -9.32
C TYR A 46 15.64 -12.00 -9.89
N LEU A 47 15.46 -11.89 -11.21
CA LEU A 47 14.16 -11.91 -11.86
C LEU A 47 13.52 -13.30 -11.71
N VAL A 48 14.26 -14.37 -12.03
CA VAL A 48 13.76 -15.75 -11.86
C VAL A 48 13.44 -16.02 -10.40
N SER A 49 14.31 -15.60 -9.47
CA SER A 49 14.03 -15.69 -8.03
C SER A 49 12.78 -14.91 -7.63
N PHE A 50 12.49 -13.77 -8.26
CA PHE A 50 11.30 -12.97 -7.92
C PHE A 50 10.02 -13.59 -8.47
N VAL A 51 10.03 -14.00 -9.75
CA VAL A 51 8.88 -14.66 -10.39
C VAL A 51 8.56 -15.98 -9.69
N SER A 52 9.57 -16.81 -9.40
CA SER A 52 9.36 -18.06 -8.66
C SER A 52 8.83 -17.83 -7.24
N LEU A 53 9.23 -16.75 -6.56
CA LEU A 53 8.66 -16.37 -5.26
C LEU A 53 7.17 -16.00 -5.36
N ILE A 54 6.77 -15.27 -6.40
CA ILE A 54 5.35 -14.96 -6.67
C ILE A 54 4.59 -16.25 -6.96
N MET A 55 5.14 -17.15 -7.78
CA MET A 55 4.51 -18.45 -8.06
C MET A 55 4.27 -19.23 -6.76
N VAL A 56 5.26 -19.32 -5.87
CA VAL A 56 5.10 -19.99 -4.57
C VAL A 56 4.05 -19.30 -3.71
N GLY A 57 4.07 -17.97 -3.62
CA GLY A 57 3.10 -17.21 -2.83
C GLY A 57 1.66 -17.41 -3.31
N SER A 58 1.43 -17.25 -4.62
CA SER A 58 0.12 -17.43 -5.24
C SER A 58 -0.35 -18.89 -5.20
N GLY A 59 0.51 -19.84 -5.55
CA GLY A 59 0.18 -21.26 -5.51
C GLY A 59 -0.13 -21.75 -4.10
N SER A 60 0.64 -21.31 -3.10
CA SER A 60 0.37 -21.61 -1.69
C SER A 60 -0.96 -20.99 -1.24
N THR A 61 -1.27 -19.77 -1.68
CA THR A 61 -2.56 -19.12 -1.37
C THR A 61 -3.73 -19.94 -1.89
N ILE A 62 -3.67 -20.41 -3.15
CA ILE A 62 -4.72 -21.23 -3.75
C ILE A 62 -4.89 -22.55 -3.01
N LEU A 63 -3.78 -23.24 -2.70
CA LEU A 63 -3.83 -24.51 -1.99
C LEU A 63 -4.33 -24.35 -0.54
N ILE A 64 -3.90 -23.31 0.17
CA ILE A 64 -4.40 -23.03 1.52
C ILE A 64 -5.88 -22.65 1.47
N GLN A 65 -6.31 -21.87 0.48
CA GLN A 65 -7.72 -21.54 0.28
C GLN A 65 -8.56 -22.81 0.09
N PHE A 66 -8.12 -23.71 -0.78
CA PHE A 66 -8.76 -25.01 -0.99
C PHE A 66 -8.88 -25.79 0.33
N LEU A 67 -7.78 -25.92 1.08
CA LEU A 67 -7.81 -26.62 2.36
C LEU A 67 -8.75 -25.95 3.38
N LEU A 68 -8.76 -24.62 3.46
CA LEU A 68 -9.67 -23.88 4.34
C LEU A 68 -11.14 -24.14 3.97
N GLN A 69 -11.48 -24.14 2.68
CA GLN A 69 -12.82 -24.40 2.20
C GLN A 69 -13.26 -25.85 2.46
N GLU A 70 -12.36 -26.81 2.20
CA GLU A 70 -12.59 -28.24 2.43
C GLU A 70 -12.84 -28.53 3.91
N PHE A 71 -11.99 -28.03 4.81
CA PHE A 71 -12.08 -28.36 6.24
C PHE A 71 -13.10 -27.53 7.03
N LEU A 72 -13.39 -26.28 6.63
CA LEU A 72 -14.19 -25.36 7.44
C LEU A 72 -15.59 -25.09 6.87
N SER A 73 -15.81 -25.34 5.57
CA SER A 73 -17.08 -24.99 4.91
C SER A 73 -17.89 -26.21 4.46
N GLU A 74 -17.36 -27.43 4.57
CA GLU A 74 -17.97 -28.70 4.13
C GLU A 74 -18.59 -28.65 2.71
N ASN A 75 -18.02 -27.81 1.82
CA ASN A 75 -18.59 -27.54 0.51
C ASN A 75 -17.57 -27.80 -0.61
N ILE A 76 -17.30 -29.10 -0.81
CA ILE A 76 -16.35 -29.68 -1.77
C ILE A 76 -16.63 -29.20 -3.21
N MET A 77 -17.89 -28.88 -3.53
CA MET A 77 -18.33 -28.55 -4.89
C MET A 77 -17.90 -27.15 -5.35
N SER A 78 -17.33 -26.32 -4.48
CA SER A 78 -16.99 -24.93 -4.78
C SER A 78 -15.59 -24.71 -5.36
N SER A 79 -14.65 -25.64 -5.16
CA SER A 79 -13.29 -25.52 -5.68
C SER A 79 -13.12 -26.33 -6.97
N SER A 80 -12.81 -25.64 -8.07
CA SER A 80 -12.54 -26.32 -9.35
C SER A 80 -11.24 -27.14 -9.25
N PRO A 81 -11.22 -28.43 -9.65
CA PRO A 81 -10.00 -29.23 -9.77
C PRO A 81 -8.87 -28.53 -10.53
N ASP A 82 -9.22 -27.67 -11.49
CA ASP A 82 -8.27 -26.87 -12.26
C ASP A 82 -7.51 -25.86 -11.38
N GLN A 83 -8.17 -25.27 -10.38
CA GLN A 83 -7.53 -24.32 -9.45
C GLN A 83 -6.52 -25.04 -8.55
N VAL A 84 -6.87 -26.23 -8.04
CA VAL A 84 -5.96 -27.04 -7.24
C VAL A 84 -4.76 -27.46 -8.09
N ALA A 85 -5.00 -27.95 -9.31
CA ALA A 85 -3.93 -28.31 -10.25
C ALA A 85 -3.01 -27.12 -10.55
N LEU A 86 -3.57 -25.92 -10.77
CA LEU A 86 -2.80 -24.69 -10.98
C LEU A 86 -1.98 -24.32 -9.74
N GLY A 87 -2.57 -24.36 -8.54
CA GLY A 87 -1.88 -24.09 -7.29
C GLY A 87 -0.71 -25.06 -7.05
N THR A 88 -0.95 -26.36 -7.27
CA THR A 88 0.07 -27.40 -7.21
C THR A 88 1.18 -27.16 -8.23
N ALA A 89 0.85 -26.89 -9.49
CA ALA A 89 1.84 -26.62 -10.54
C ALA A 89 2.72 -25.41 -10.18
N LEU A 90 2.12 -24.32 -9.69
CA LEU A 90 2.85 -23.12 -9.26
C LEU A 90 3.82 -23.40 -8.11
N VAL A 91 3.43 -24.22 -7.11
CA VAL A 91 4.31 -24.56 -5.98
C VAL A 91 5.39 -25.56 -6.40
N VAL A 92 5.03 -26.62 -7.13
CA VAL A 92 5.96 -27.68 -7.56
C VAL A 92 7.04 -27.13 -8.50
N VAL A 93 6.71 -26.17 -9.36
CA VAL A 93 7.69 -25.51 -10.24
C VAL A 93 8.38 -24.35 -9.52
N GLY A 94 7.61 -23.50 -8.84
CA GLY A 94 8.11 -22.27 -8.22
C GLY A 94 9.05 -22.53 -7.04
N ALA A 95 8.74 -23.46 -6.15
CA ALA A 95 9.52 -23.66 -4.92
C ALA A 95 10.94 -24.17 -5.20
N PRO A 96 11.17 -25.19 -6.04
CA PRO A 96 12.52 -25.62 -6.39
C PRO A 96 13.30 -24.52 -7.11
N LEU A 97 12.67 -23.81 -8.06
CA LEU A 97 13.31 -22.70 -8.76
C LEU A 97 13.76 -21.62 -7.79
N TRP A 98 12.88 -21.21 -6.88
CA TRP A 98 13.19 -20.18 -5.88
C TRP A 98 14.33 -20.63 -4.96
N ILE A 99 14.24 -21.84 -4.38
CA ILE A 99 15.26 -22.36 -3.46
C ILE A 99 16.64 -22.43 -4.14
N LEU A 100 16.70 -22.94 -5.37
CA LEU A 100 17.95 -23.07 -6.11
C LEU A 100 18.56 -21.70 -6.44
N HIS A 101 17.77 -20.78 -7.00
CA HIS A 101 18.24 -19.45 -7.38
C HIS A 101 18.64 -18.63 -6.15
N TRP A 102 17.86 -18.71 -5.06
CA TRP A 102 18.18 -18.06 -3.80
C TRP A 102 19.47 -18.62 -3.17
N LYS A 103 19.69 -19.94 -3.18
CA LYS A 103 20.95 -20.54 -2.68
C LYS A 103 22.16 -20.06 -3.48
N ILE A 104 22.04 -19.96 -4.81
CA ILE A 104 23.11 -19.44 -5.68
C ILE A 104 23.39 -17.97 -5.32
N LEU A 105 22.36 -17.13 -5.25
CA LEU A 105 22.48 -15.71 -4.88
C LEU A 105 23.10 -15.54 -3.48
N ALA A 106 22.64 -16.31 -2.49
CA ALA A 106 23.16 -16.29 -1.13
C ALA A 106 24.65 -16.68 -1.07
N LYS A 107 25.08 -17.66 -1.88
CA LYS A 107 26.49 -18.06 -1.99
C LYS A 107 27.33 -16.97 -2.66
N GLN A 108 26.81 -16.32 -3.70
CA GLN A 108 27.48 -15.19 -4.36
C GLN A 108 27.67 -14.00 -3.41
N ILE A 109 26.63 -13.68 -2.61
CA ILE A 109 26.68 -12.63 -1.58
C ILE A 109 27.77 -12.92 -0.54
N LYS A 110 27.93 -14.17 -0.11
CA LYS A 110 28.97 -14.55 0.87
C LYS A 110 30.39 -14.49 0.31
N LYS A 111 30.56 -14.76 -0.99
CA LYS A 111 31.88 -14.84 -1.64
C LYS A 111 32.43 -13.49 -2.13
N SER A 112 31.59 -12.47 -2.31
CA SER A 112 32.03 -11.18 -2.81
C SER A 112 32.77 -10.38 -1.72
N ALA A 113 34.10 -10.28 -1.82
CA ALA A 113 34.94 -9.46 -0.94
C ALA A 113 34.78 -7.94 -1.17
N ARG A 114 34.35 -7.52 -2.38
CA ARG A 114 33.93 -6.14 -2.62
C ARG A 114 32.47 -5.97 -2.22
N PRO A 115 32.11 -4.87 -1.52
CA PRO A 115 30.74 -4.49 -1.26
C PRO A 115 30.11 -4.00 -2.56
N VAL A 116 29.91 -4.87 -3.54
CA VAL A 116 29.02 -4.59 -4.65
C VAL A 116 27.62 -4.67 -4.07
N SER A 117 27.17 -3.55 -3.48
CA SER A 117 25.77 -3.31 -3.17
C SER A 117 25.05 -3.24 -4.52
N SER A 118 24.82 -4.40 -5.15
CA SER A 118 24.18 -4.46 -6.45
C SER A 118 22.80 -3.84 -6.26
N GLN A 119 22.55 -2.73 -6.95
CA GLN A 119 21.27 -2.03 -6.91
C GLN A 119 20.12 -3.01 -7.18
N ILE A 120 20.36 -4.02 -8.03
CA ILE A 120 19.46 -5.14 -8.33
C ILE A 120 19.02 -5.90 -7.07
N ARG A 121 19.93 -6.21 -6.15
CA ARG A 121 19.58 -6.89 -4.88
C ARG A 121 18.62 -6.05 -4.05
N LYS A 122 18.87 -4.75 -3.98
CA LYS A 122 18.04 -3.83 -3.19
C LYS A 122 16.65 -3.69 -3.84
N ILE A 123 16.58 -3.62 -5.16
CA ILE A 123 15.31 -3.61 -5.91
C ILE A 123 14.54 -4.91 -5.72
N TYR A 124 15.20 -6.07 -5.82
CA TYR A 124 14.57 -7.37 -5.52
C TYR A 124 13.97 -7.38 -4.11
N LYS A 125 14.75 -6.97 -3.10
CA LYS A 125 14.28 -6.92 -1.71
C LYS A 125 13.11 -5.96 -1.55
N PHE A 126 13.19 -4.78 -2.17
CA PHE A 126 12.10 -3.81 -2.17
C PHE A 126 10.84 -4.42 -2.77
N LEU A 127 10.92 -5.00 -3.97
CA LEU A 127 9.81 -5.63 -4.68
C LEU A 127 9.19 -6.78 -3.86
N ALA A 128 10.00 -7.63 -3.25
CA ALA A 128 9.50 -8.74 -2.42
C ALA A 128 8.71 -8.23 -1.20
N LEU A 129 9.23 -7.21 -0.49
CA LEU A 129 8.54 -6.60 0.64
C LEU A 129 7.27 -5.85 0.22
N ALA A 130 7.36 -5.11 -0.88
CA ALA A 130 6.31 -4.34 -1.49
C ALA A 130 5.11 -5.18 -1.93
N VAL A 131 5.35 -6.22 -2.73
CA VAL A 131 4.28 -7.12 -3.19
C VAL A 131 3.64 -7.82 -2.00
N SER A 132 4.45 -8.30 -1.05
CA SER A 132 3.92 -8.97 0.14
C SER A 132 3.04 -8.05 0.96
N VAL A 133 3.47 -6.81 1.25
CA VAL A 133 2.65 -5.89 2.06
C VAL A 133 1.39 -5.43 1.31
N SER A 134 1.43 -5.33 -0.02
CA SER A 134 0.26 -4.99 -0.84
C SER A 134 -0.80 -6.09 -0.78
N ILE A 135 -0.39 -7.35 -0.88
CA ILE A 135 -1.30 -8.49 -0.77
C ILE A 135 -1.82 -8.63 0.67
N LEU A 136 -0.98 -8.39 1.68
CA LEU A 136 -1.42 -8.37 3.07
C LEU A 136 -2.42 -7.24 3.35
N ALA A 137 -2.20 -6.05 2.79
CA ALA A 137 -3.14 -4.93 2.88
C ALA A 137 -4.49 -5.26 2.23
N HIS A 138 -4.45 -5.76 0.99
CA HIS A 138 -5.67 -6.20 0.29
C HIS A 138 -6.41 -7.29 1.07
N SER A 139 -5.66 -8.25 1.63
CA SER A 139 -6.24 -9.33 2.43
C SER A 139 -6.87 -8.79 3.72
N ALA A 140 -6.21 -7.88 4.43
CA ALA A 140 -6.75 -7.25 5.63
C ALA A 140 -8.05 -6.49 5.33
N THR A 141 -8.07 -5.67 4.27
CA THR A 141 -9.29 -4.96 3.83
C THR A 141 -10.41 -5.95 3.48
N GLY A 142 -10.10 -7.00 2.73
CA GLY A 142 -11.12 -7.99 2.34
C GLY A 142 -11.65 -8.82 3.50
N ILE A 143 -10.85 -9.07 4.55
CA ILE A 143 -11.32 -9.72 5.79
C ILE A 143 -12.24 -8.79 6.56
N ILE A 144 -11.88 -7.52 6.70
CA ILE A 144 -12.71 -6.54 7.42
C ILE A 144 -14.03 -6.29 6.64
N GLN A 145 -13.99 -6.22 5.31
CA GLN A 145 -15.21 -6.15 4.46
C GLN A 145 -16.13 -7.36 4.70
N PHE A 146 -15.56 -8.56 4.76
CA PHE A 146 -16.33 -9.77 5.08
C PHE A 146 -16.95 -9.70 6.49
N LEU A 147 -16.17 -9.29 7.50
CA LEU A 147 -16.68 -9.12 8.87
C LEU A 147 -17.78 -8.05 8.97
N LEU A 148 -17.72 -7.02 8.12
CA LEU A 148 -18.73 -5.97 8.02
C LEU A 148 -19.89 -6.33 7.07
N GLY A 149 -19.90 -7.53 6.48
CA GLY A 149 -20.97 -7.99 5.59
C GLY A 149 -21.05 -7.25 4.26
N THR A 150 -19.95 -6.66 3.77
CA THR A 150 -19.88 -6.05 2.43
C THR A 150 -19.19 -6.95 1.40
N LYS A 151 -18.67 -8.09 1.84
CA LYS A 151 -18.08 -9.11 0.98
C LYS A 151 -18.61 -10.48 1.37
N GLU A 152 -18.99 -11.28 0.38
CA GLU A 152 -19.58 -12.61 0.62
C GLU A 152 -18.57 -13.62 1.17
N SER A 153 -17.29 -13.49 0.81
CA SER A 153 -16.26 -14.46 1.16
C SER A 153 -14.88 -13.85 1.40
N SER A 154 -14.17 -14.39 2.39
CA SER A 154 -12.80 -14.00 2.76
C SER A 154 -11.78 -15.13 2.67
N TRP A 155 -12.14 -16.28 2.06
CA TRP A 155 -11.27 -17.46 2.04
C TRP A 155 -9.91 -17.21 1.38
N TYR A 156 -9.91 -16.53 0.23
CA TYR A 156 -8.67 -16.13 -0.44
C TYR A 156 -7.80 -15.23 0.45
N GLN A 157 -8.41 -14.26 1.12
CA GLN A 157 -7.72 -13.28 1.96
C GLN A 157 -7.12 -13.93 3.20
N LEU A 158 -7.87 -14.83 3.86
CA LEU A 158 -7.35 -15.62 4.97
C LEU A 158 -6.19 -16.50 4.53
N ALA A 159 -6.31 -17.16 3.37
CA ALA A 159 -5.26 -18.01 2.83
C ALA A 159 -3.99 -17.24 2.50
N ALA A 160 -4.11 -16.03 1.93
CA ALA A 160 -2.99 -15.20 1.51
C ALA A 160 -2.15 -14.67 2.68
N LEU A 161 -2.73 -14.55 3.89
CA LEU A 161 -2.00 -14.06 5.07
C LEU A 161 -0.76 -14.91 5.37
N ILE A 162 -0.87 -16.23 5.28
CA ILE A 162 0.20 -17.15 5.66
C ILE A 162 1.43 -17.01 4.75
N PRO A 163 1.36 -17.28 3.43
CA PRO A 163 2.53 -17.23 2.57
C PRO A 163 3.12 -15.83 2.49
N PHE A 164 2.29 -14.78 2.37
CA PHE A 164 2.82 -13.42 2.21
C PHE A 164 3.38 -12.84 3.51
N THR A 165 2.88 -13.23 4.68
CA THR A 165 3.54 -12.90 5.95
C THR A 165 4.90 -13.59 6.06
N LEU A 166 4.98 -14.88 5.71
CA LEU A 166 6.25 -15.61 5.72
C LEU A 166 7.26 -14.99 4.75
N ILE A 167 6.85 -14.67 3.53
CA ILE A 167 7.69 -14.01 2.52
C ILE A 167 8.15 -12.65 3.03
N TRP A 168 7.26 -11.84 3.59
CA TRP A 168 7.59 -10.53 4.13
C TRP A 168 8.60 -10.64 5.28
N VAL A 169 8.33 -11.49 6.28
CA VAL A 169 9.21 -11.68 7.44
C VAL A 169 10.58 -12.21 7.02
N PHE A 170 10.61 -13.17 6.10
CA PHE A 170 11.86 -13.74 5.58
C PHE A 170 12.72 -12.65 4.92
N HIS A 171 12.14 -11.88 3.99
CA HIS A 171 12.87 -10.82 3.29
C HIS A 171 13.24 -9.64 4.19
N TRP A 172 12.41 -9.34 5.19
CA TRP A 172 12.71 -8.32 6.20
C TRP A 172 13.93 -8.70 7.05
N ARG A 173 13.97 -9.96 7.53
CA ARG A 173 15.04 -10.45 8.42
C ARG A 173 16.39 -10.65 7.74
N ILE A 174 16.42 -10.81 6.42
CA ILE A 174 17.68 -10.90 5.68
C ILE A 174 18.45 -9.57 5.84
N HIS A 175 19.46 -9.61 6.71
CA HIS A 175 20.35 -8.49 6.93
C HIS A 175 21.35 -8.39 5.79
N ASP A 176 21.52 -7.17 5.27
CA ASP A 176 22.70 -6.86 4.48
C ASP A 176 23.90 -6.82 5.45
N PRO A 177 25.02 -7.50 5.15
CA PRO A 177 26.22 -7.41 5.96
C PRO A 177 26.55 -5.94 6.20
N LYS A 178 26.65 -5.51 7.47
CA LYS A 178 26.98 -4.13 7.84
C LYS A 178 28.34 -3.79 7.24
N ASN A 179 28.36 -2.93 6.23
CA ASN A 179 29.59 -2.27 5.84
C ASN A 179 29.66 -0.97 6.66
N SER A 180 30.61 -0.89 7.60
CA SER A 180 30.79 0.22 8.54
C SER A 180 31.16 1.56 7.88
N SER A 181 31.41 1.55 6.56
CA SER A 181 31.93 2.67 5.78
C SER A 181 30.99 3.17 4.67
N SER A 182 29.74 2.67 4.58
CA SER A 182 28.76 3.13 3.59
C SER A 182 27.53 3.71 4.28
N PRO A 183 26.95 4.84 3.79
CA PRO A 183 25.69 5.34 4.34
C PRO A 183 24.60 4.25 4.27
N PRO A 184 23.67 4.22 5.24
CA PRO A 184 22.67 3.17 5.33
C PRO A 184 21.86 3.04 4.02
N PRO A 185 21.42 1.83 3.65
CA PRO A 185 20.78 1.58 2.37
C PRO A 185 19.43 2.31 2.28
N ILE A 186 19.42 3.39 1.49
CA ILE A 186 18.28 4.26 1.15
C ILE A 186 16.99 3.46 0.86
N ILE A 187 17.09 2.29 0.22
CA ILE A 187 15.93 1.51 -0.24
C ILE A 187 15.09 0.92 0.91
N GLY A 188 15.72 0.54 2.03
CA GLY A 188 14.96 0.08 3.20
C GLY A 188 14.15 1.21 3.84
N ASP A 189 14.66 2.44 3.78
CA ASP A 189 13.93 3.64 4.23
C ASP A 189 12.82 4.01 3.24
N ILE A 190 13.08 3.95 1.92
CA ILE A 190 12.08 4.17 0.87
C ILE A 190 10.89 3.23 1.06
N TYR A 191 11.14 1.93 1.27
CA TYR A 191 10.07 0.95 1.51
C TYR A 191 9.17 1.36 2.69
N ILE A 192 9.77 1.69 3.83
CA ILE A 192 9.02 2.03 5.05
C ILE A 192 8.18 3.29 4.81
N TYR A 193 8.79 4.37 4.31
CA TYR A 193 8.09 5.64 4.14
C TYR A 193 7.06 5.61 3.01
N LEU A 194 7.32 4.85 1.93
CA LEU A 194 6.34 4.67 0.85
C LEU A 194 5.14 3.85 1.34
N THR A 195 5.37 2.76 2.08
CA THR A 195 4.28 1.95 2.64
C THR A 195 3.49 2.73 3.68
N SER A 196 4.17 3.53 4.50
CA SER A 196 3.56 4.46 5.43
C SER A 196 2.70 5.50 4.71
N LEU A 197 3.18 6.05 3.59
CA LEU A 197 2.43 7.00 2.78
C LEU A 197 1.17 6.37 2.20
N ILE A 198 1.28 5.16 1.64
CA ILE A 198 0.13 4.40 1.12
C ILE A 198 -0.90 4.16 2.24
N GLY A 199 -0.46 3.71 3.42
CA GLY A 199 -1.35 3.52 4.57
C GLY A 199 -2.07 4.81 4.98
N LEU A 200 -1.35 5.94 4.99
CA LEU A 200 -1.94 7.24 5.29
C LEU A 200 -2.94 7.70 4.22
N ILE A 201 -2.66 7.46 2.94
CA ILE A 201 -3.58 7.75 1.82
C ILE A 201 -4.86 6.92 1.97
N MET A 202 -4.73 5.63 2.25
CA MET A 202 -5.89 4.74 2.49
C MET A 202 -6.71 5.23 3.69
N ALA A 203 -6.05 5.57 4.80
CA ALA A 203 -6.70 6.08 6.00
C ALA A 203 -7.46 7.39 5.73
N ALA A 204 -6.81 8.36 5.07
CA ALA A 204 -7.37 9.66 4.75
C ALA A 204 -8.56 9.55 3.79
N ASN A 205 -8.47 8.70 2.76
CA ASN A 205 -9.58 8.46 1.84
C ASN A 205 -10.75 7.77 2.52
N GLY A 206 -10.50 6.70 3.29
CA GLY A 206 -11.56 6.00 4.02
C GLY A 206 -12.29 6.93 4.99
N LEU A 207 -11.56 7.69 5.82
CA LEU A 207 -12.16 8.66 6.75
C LEU A 207 -12.84 9.82 6.03
N GLY A 208 -12.25 10.32 4.94
CA GLY A 208 -12.81 11.39 4.12
C GLY A 208 -14.15 11.02 3.51
N THR A 209 -14.28 9.82 2.94
CA THR A 209 -15.55 9.35 2.38
C THR A 209 -16.60 9.11 3.47
N ILE A 210 -16.21 8.55 4.63
CA ILE A 210 -17.15 8.38 5.76
C ILE A 210 -17.69 9.75 6.21
N LEU A 211 -16.82 10.74 6.40
CA LEU A 211 -17.23 12.10 6.77
C LEU A 211 -18.12 12.73 5.69
N HIS A 212 -17.75 12.57 4.41
CA HIS A 212 -18.55 13.07 3.30
C HIS A 212 -19.97 12.49 3.33
N SER A 213 -20.12 11.17 3.43
CA SER A 213 -21.43 10.52 3.50
C SER A 213 -22.22 10.95 4.75
N LEU A 214 -21.57 11.12 5.90
CA LEU A 214 -22.24 11.63 7.11
C LEU A 214 -22.77 13.05 6.92
N PHE A 215 -21.99 13.94 6.31
CA PHE A 215 -22.40 15.31 6.04
C PHE A 215 -23.47 15.39 4.95
N GLU A 216 -23.40 14.54 3.93
CA GLU A 216 -24.41 14.43 2.88
C GLU A 216 -25.75 14.00 3.47
N SER A 217 -25.77 12.95 4.30
CA SER A 217 -26.98 12.48 4.99
C SER A 217 -27.56 13.56 5.92
N SER A 218 -26.70 14.29 6.63
CA SER A 218 -27.12 15.40 7.49
C SER A 218 -27.72 16.56 6.67
N TYR A 219 -27.11 16.85 5.51
CA TYR A 219 -27.55 17.92 4.61
C TYR A 219 -28.91 17.60 3.98
N ASP A 220 -29.07 16.40 3.41
CA ASP A 220 -30.33 15.94 2.80
C ASP A 220 -31.48 16.00 3.81
N SER A 221 -31.22 15.64 5.07
CA SER A 221 -32.21 15.71 6.16
C SER A 221 -32.64 17.14 6.49
N ILE A 222 -31.75 18.13 6.38
CA ILE A 222 -32.05 19.54 6.69
C ILE A 222 -32.71 20.24 5.51
N ALA A 223 -32.27 19.93 4.28
CA ALA A 223 -32.81 20.48 3.05
C ALA A 223 -34.24 19.99 2.75
N GLY A 224 -34.78 19.05 3.53
CA GLY A 224 -36.13 18.53 3.35
C GLY A 224 -36.29 17.68 2.08
N VAL A 225 -35.17 17.27 1.47
CA VAL A 225 -35.15 16.36 0.32
C VAL A 225 -35.47 14.97 0.83
N GLN A 226 -36.76 14.67 1.01
CA GLN A 226 -37.21 13.30 1.09
C GLN A 226 -36.89 12.64 -0.25
N LYS A 227 -35.78 11.89 -0.32
CA LYS A 227 -35.56 10.89 -1.39
C LYS A 227 -36.69 9.87 -1.30
N LEU A 228 -37.81 10.20 -1.93
CA LEU A 228 -38.94 9.33 -2.15
C LEU A 228 -38.44 8.16 -3.02
N LEU A 229 -38.46 6.96 -2.43
CA LEU A 229 -38.36 5.65 -3.12
C LEU A 229 -36.96 5.14 -3.50
N GLU A 230 -36.06 4.98 -2.52
CA GLU A 230 -35.09 3.87 -2.54
C GLU A 230 -34.89 3.37 -1.10
N PRO A 231 -34.73 2.06 -0.84
CA PRO A 231 -34.52 1.55 0.51
C PRO A 231 -33.18 2.07 1.05
N GLN A 232 -33.25 3.18 1.80
CA GLN A 232 -32.12 3.97 2.32
C GLN A 232 -31.11 3.20 3.20
N ASN A 233 -31.37 1.94 3.54
CA ASN A 233 -30.59 1.20 4.53
C ASN A 233 -29.46 0.35 3.91
N GLY A 234 -29.52 0.03 2.62
CA GLY A 234 -28.55 -0.86 1.97
C GLY A 234 -27.25 -0.14 1.56
N THR A 235 -27.36 0.83 0.67
CA THR A 235 -26.23 1.46 -0.04
C THR A 235 -25.40 2.39 0.84
N PHE A 236 -26.04 3.21 1.69
CA PHE A 236 -25.35 4.09 2.64
C PHE A 236 -24.52 3.27 3.64
N SER A 237 -25.11 2.21 4.21
CA SER A 237 -24.43 1.35 5.16
C SER A 237 -23.29 0.58 4.48
N GLU A 238 -23.49 0.11 3.25
CA GLU A 238 -22.45 -0.60 2.49
C GLU A 238 -21.26 0.30 2.15
N ASN A 239 -21.48 1.52 1.65
CA ASN A 239 -20.41 2.46 1.32
C ASN A 239 -19.58 2.82 2.57
N VAL A 240 -20.25 3.16 3.68
CA VAL A 240 -19.59 3.48 4.95
C VAL A 240 -18.79 2.28 5.47
N ARG A 241 -19.33 1.05 5.41
CA ARG A 241 -18.63 -0.17 5.83
C ARG A 241 -17.41 -0.49 4.95
N ASN A 242 -17.52 -0.30 3.64
CA ASN A 242 -16.39 -0.47 2.72
C ASN A 242 -15.26 0.51 3.01
N HIS A 243 -15.59 1.79 3.17
CA HIS A 243 -14.59 2.81 3.49
C HIS A 243 -14.03 2.70 4.92
N LEU A 244 -14.81 2.16 5.86
CA LEU A 244 -14.35 1.82 7.21
C LEU A 244 -13.28 0.72 7.16
N SER A 245 -13.47 -0.28 6.29
CA SER A 245 -12.46 -1.32 6.06
C SER A 245 -11.15 -0.72 5.51
N ILE A 246 -11.23 0.11 4.47
CA ILE A 246 -10.07 0.78 3.88
C ILE A 246 -9.36 1.67 4.91
N ALA A 247 -10.13 2.44 5.69
CA ALA A 247 -9.60 3.32 6.73
C ALA A 247 -8.82 2.52 7.79
N THR A 248 -9.41 1.43 8.26
CA THR A 248 -8.83 0.57 9.31
C THR A 248 -7.53 -0.08 8.83
N THR A 249 -7.52 -0.64 7.63
CA THR A 249 -6.30 -1.20 7.02
C THR A 249 -5.23 -0.12 6.83
N GLY A 250 -5.61 1.06 6.34
CA GLY A 250 -4.69 2.19 6.14
C GLY A 250 -4.04 2.65 7.44
N ILE A 251 -4.83 2.81 8.51
CA ILE A 251 -4.35 3.16 9.84
C ILE A 251 -3.39 2.08 10.36
N LEU A 252 -3.73 0.79 10.22
CA LEU A 252 -2.87 -0.31 10.66
C LEU A 252 -1.51 -0.29 9.93
N LEU A 253 -1.53 -0.14 8.60
CA LEU A 253 -0.31 -0.03 7.80
C LEU A 253 0.55 1.16 8.22
N TRP A 254 -0.09 2.32 8.42
CA TRP A 254 0.59 3.54 8.83
C TRP A 254 1.21 3.38 10.22
N ILE A 255 0.48 2.88 11.22
CA ILE A 255 1.01 2.63 12.57
C ILE A 255 2.22 1.69 12.52
N LEU A 256 2.11 0.55 11.82
CA LEU A 256 3.19 -0.42 11.74
C LEU A 256 4.44 0.15 11.08
N HIS A 257 4.30 0.87 9.96
CA HIS A 257 5.46 1.33 9.19
C HIS A 257 6.02 2.66 9.72
N TRP A 258 5.19 3.61 10.13
CA TRP A 258 5.61 4.89 10.67
C TRP A 258 6.07 4.78 12.14
N LEU A 259 5.16 4.34 13.01
CA LEU A 259 5.37 4.41 14.46
C LEU A 259 6.24 3.28 14.98
N VAL A 260 6.08 2.06 14.46
CA VAL A 260 6.83 0.89 14.96
C VAL A 260 8.15 0.68 14.23
N LEU A 261 8.17 0.70 12.89
CA LEU A 261 9.36 0.43 12.09
C LEU A 261 10.18 1.69 11.80
N GLY A 262 9.53 2.81 11.49
CA GLY A 262 10.16 4.08 11.14
C GLY A 262 10.84 4.76 12.33
N ASN A 263 10.25 4.66 13.52
CA ASN A 263 10.78 5.33 14.72
C ASN A 263 12.04 4.68 15.31
N ARG A 264 12.41 3.47 14.87
CA ARG A 264 13.64 2.77 15.29
C ARG A 264 14.91 3.29 14.61
N LYS A 265 14.78 4.20 13.62
CA LYS A 265 15.90 4.71 12.82
C LYS A 265 16.27 6.13 13.24
N LYS A 266 17.58 6.42 13.25
CA LYS A 266 18.13 7.78 13.35
C LYS A 266 17.52 8.67 12.26
N THR A 267 17.48 9.97 12.49
CA THR A 267 17.01 10.93 11.49
C THR A 267 17.69 10.73 10.14
N SER A 268 16.91 10.87 9.07
CA SER A 268 17.34 10.64 7.70
C SER A 268 16.66 11.66 6.81
N ARG A 269 17.32 12.09 5.73
CA ARG A 269 16.75 13.02 4.74
C ARG A 269 15.39 12.54 4.21
N LEU A 270 15.22 11.22 4.08
CA LEU A 270 13.94 10.61 3.65
C LEU A 270 12.83 10.75 4.70
N LYS A 271 13.18 10.68 6.00
CA LYS A 271 12.21 10.93 7.09
C LYS A 271 11.69 12.36 7.01
N SER A 272 12.59 13.32 6.84
CA SER A 272 12.23 14.73 6.67
C SER A 272 11.38 14.92 5.41
N ALA A 273 11.81 14.38 4.27
CA ALA A 273 11.06 14.46 3.01
C ALA A 273 9.65 13.87 3.15
N TYR A 274 9.50 12.72 3.81
CA TYR A 274 8.20 12.11 4.10
C TYR A 274 7.31 13.04 4.95
N VAL A 275 7.83 13.58 6.06
CA VAL A 275 7.07 14.46 6.95
C VAL A 275 6.64 15.75 6.24
N TYR A 276 7.54 16.39 5.48
CA TYR A 276 7.21 17.57 4.69
C TYR A 276 6.19 17.25 3.60
N ALA A 277 6.34 16.12 2.89
CA ALA A 277 5.39 15.71 1.87
C ALA A 277 3.99 15.49 2.46
N CYS A 278 3.90 14.81 3.61
CA CYS A 278 2.61 14.61 4.30
C CYS A 278 2.02 15.92 4.84
N THR A 279 2.86 16.85 5.33
CA THR A 279 2.38 18.15 5.82
C THR A 279 1.86 19.03 4.69
N ILE A 280 2.63 19.18 3.61
CA ILE A 280 2.30 20.08 2.50
C ILE A 280 1.23 19.46 1.61
N PHE A 281 1.50 18.30 1.01
CA PHE A 281 0.60 17.69 0.03
C PHE A 281 -0.58 16.98 0.70
N GLY A 282 -0.33 16.25 1.79
CA GLY A 282 -1.39 15.51 2.48
C GLY A 282 -2.31 16.41 3.32
N GLY A 283 -1.74 17.27 4.16
CA GLY A 283 -2.52 18.15 5.04
C GLY A 283 -2.90 19.48 4.39
N GLY A 284 -1.89 20.26 4.00
CA GLY A 284 -2.05 21.63 3.54
C GLY A 284 -2.89 21.77 2.28
N ILE A 285 -2.56 21.04 1.20
CA ILE A 285 -3.31 21.10 -0.05
C ILE A 285 -4.75 20.61 0.16
N THR A 286 -4.95 19.47 0.82
CA THR A 286 -6.29 18.93 1.09
C THR A 286 -7.15 19.91 1.89
N PHE A 287 -6.58 20.57 2.91
CA PHE A 287 -7.26 21.62 3.67
C PHE A 287 -7.63 22.83 2.79
N LEU A 288 -6.70 23.30 1.95
CA LEU A 288 -6.94 24.42 1.03
C LEU A 288 -8.01 24.10 -0.01
N VAL A 289 -8.01 22.88 -0.57
CA VAL A 289 -9.07 22.42 -1.50
C VAL A 289 -10.42 22.41 -0.78
N GLY A 290 -10.48 21.93 0.47
CA GLY A 290 -11.70 21.98 1.26
C GLY A 290 -12.22 23.41 1.46
N ILE A 291 -11.35 24.36 1.83
CA ILE A 291 -11.71 25.78 1.93
C ILE A 291 -12.17 26.34 0.58
N LEU A 292 -11.48 26.00 -0.51
CA LEU A 292 -11.83 26.46 -1.86
C LEU A 292 -13.24 26.00 -2.25
N LEU A 293 -13.61 24.74 -1.97
CA LEU A 293 -14.95 24.22 -2.25
C LEU A 293 -16.03 24.94 -1.43
N LEU A 294 -15.76 25.22 -0.16
CA LEU A 294 -16.69 25.97 0.70
C LEU A 294 -16.83 27.43 0.25
N LEU A 295 -15.73 28.08 -0.15
CA LEU A 295 -15.75 29.45 -0.65
C LEU A 295 -16.44 29.55 -2.01
N PHE A 296 -16.18 28.60 -2.91
CA PHE A 296 -16.89 28.46 -4.19
C PHE A 296 -18.39 28.37 -3.96
N THR A 297 -18.80 27.52 -3.02
CA THR A 297 -20.20 27.35 -2.66
C THR A 297 -20.81 28.64 -2.11
N CYS A 298 -20.13 29.29 -1.17
CA CYS A 298 -20.58 30.56 -0.59
C CYS A 298 -20.80 31.63 -1.67
N LEU A 299 -19.86 31.75 -2.61
CA LEU A 299 -19.98 32.68 -3.74
C LEU A 299 -21.12 32.30 -4.69
N ALA A 300 -21.28 31.02 -5.02
CA ALA A 300 -22.36 30.54 -5.87
C ALA A 300 -23.75 30.88 -5.28
N VAL A 301 -23.88 30.75 -3.95
CA VAL A 301 -25.10 31.15 -3.22
C VAL A 301 -25.33 32.65 -3.28
N ILE A 302 -24.31 33.46 -2.97
CA ILE A 302 -24.43 34.92 -2.95
C ILE A 302 -24.74 35.48 -4.34
N LEU A 303 -24.16 34.89 -5.39
CA LEU A 303 -24.34 35.33 -6.78
C LEU A 303 -25.60 34.75 -7.43
N GLY A 304 -26.32 33.84 -6.76
CA GLY A 304 -27.52 33.19 -7.31
C GLY A 304 -27.24 32.23 -8.47
N VAL A 305 -26.01 31.73 -8.61
CA VAL A 305 -25.62 30.75 -9.64
C VAL A 305 -25.81 29.34 -9.08
N GLN A 306 -27.06 28.91 -8.95
CA GLN A 306 -27.41 27.54 -8.51
C GLN A 306 -28.09 26.79 -9.66
N ASN A 307 -27.70 25.54 -9.90
CA ASN A 307 -28.25 24.72 -10.98
C ASN A 307 -29.70 24.31 -10.71
N GLU A 308 -30.02 23.96 -9.45
CA GLU A 308 -31.36 23.53 -9.03
C GLU A 308 -31.75 24.23 -7.72
N SER A 309 -33.05 24.47 -7.51
CA SER A 309 -33.55 25.05 -6.27
C SER A 309 -33.29 24.09 -5.10
N GLY A 310 -32.34 24.43 -4.23
CA GLY A 310 -31.97 23.63 -3.06
C GLY A 310 -30.67 22.84 -3.19
N ASP A 311 -30.02 22.85 -4.36
CA ASP A 311 -28.65 22.31 -4.52
C ASP A 311 -27.63 23.40 -4.19
N ILE A 312 -27.13 23.36 -2.95
CA ILE A 312 -26.14 24.32 -2.46
C ILE A 312 -24.71 23.81 -2.74
N GLY A 313 -24.50 22.88 -3.69
CA GLY A 313 -23.16 22.50 -4.13
C GLY A 313 -22.36 21.62 -3.13
N PRO A 314 -21.02 21.49 -3.31
CA PRO A 314 -20.21 20.43 -2.69
C PRO A 314 -19.84 20.68 -1.21
N ILE A 315 -20.77 21.18 -0.38
CA ILE A 315 -20.53 21.47 1.05
C ILE A 315 -20.05 20.23 1.82
N PRO A 316 -20.71 19.05 1.72
CA PRO A 316 -20.29 17.86 2.46
C PRO A 316 -18.83 17.46 2.15
N GLY A 317 -18.43 17.55 0.88
CA GLY A 317 -17.06 17.29 0.44
C GLY A 317 -16.06 18.32 0.96
N GLY A 318 -16.42 19.60 0.91
CA GLY A 318 -15.60 20.69 1.46
C GLY A 318 -15.30 20.50 2.95
N LEU A 319 -16.34 20.24 3.76
CA LEU A 319 -16.19 20.00 5.20
C LEU A 319 -15.32 18.78 5.52
N ALA A 320 -15.54 17.66 4.83
CA ALA A 320 -14.75 16.45 5.01
C ALA A 320 -13.26 16.70 4.73
N LEU A 321 -12.93 17.38 3.62
CA LEU A 321 -11.55 17.71 3.25
C LEU A 321 -10.89 18.68 4.23
N VAL A 322 -11.62 19.68 4.74
CA VAL A 322 -11.10 20.60 5.76
C VAL A 322 -10.71 19.83 7.02
N ILE A 323 -11.58 18.94 7.51
CA ILE A 323 -11.32 18.17 8.73
C ILE A 323 -10.13 17.22 8.54
N VAL A 324 -10.13 16.42 7.47
CA VAL A 324 -9.04 15.47 7.17
C VAL A 324 -7.71 16.21 6.97
N GLY A 325 -7.71 17.27 6.16
CA GLY A 325 -6.53 18.08 5.88
C GLY A 325 -5.97 18.73 7.14
N MET A 326 -6.84 19.28 8.00
CA MET A 326 -6.43 19.91 9.27
C MET A 326 -5.78 18.89 10.21
N VAL A 327 -6.36 17.70 10.38
CA VAL A 327 -5.81 16.64 11.25
C VAL A 327 -4.43 16.19 10.76
N LEU A 328 -4.31 15.92 9.45
CA LEU A 328 -3.03 15.53 8.84
C LEU A 328 -1.97 16.62 8.98
N PHE A 329 -2.35 17.87 8.75
CA PHE A 329 -1.46 19.02 8.89
C PHE A 329 -1.00 19.19 10.34
N ALA A 330 -1.92 19.21 11.30
CA ALA A 330 -1.61 19.40 12.72
C ALA A 330 -0.67 18.31 13.25
N TYR A 331 -0.95 17.05 12.92
CA TYR A 331 -0.11 15.92 13.34
C TYR A 331 1.34 16.06 12.83
N HIS A 332 1.52 16.25 11.52
CA HIS A 332 2.87 16.31 10.94
C HIS A 332 3.59 17.62 11.27
N CYS A 333 2.87 18.74 11.40
CA CYS A 333 3.43 20.02 11.84
C CYS A 333 3.96 19.94 13.27
N ASN A 334 3.26 19.23 14.17
CA ASN A 334 3.74 19.02 15.53
C ASN A 334 5.07 18.22 15.54
N ILE A 335 5.21 17.24 14.65
CA ILE A 335 6.46 16.48 14.49
C ILE A 335 7.60 17.37 14.00
N ILE A 336 7.33 18.29 13.07
CA ILE A 336 8.32 19.26 12.57
C ILE A 336 8.75 20.24 13.68
N LYS A 337 7.82 20.63 14.55
CA LYS A 337 8.04 21.60 15.64
C LYS A 337 8.67 21.00 16.90
N SER A 338 8.63 19.68 17.06
CA SER A 338 9.15 19.01 18.26
C SER A 338 10.65 19.33 18.50
N PRO A 339 11.04 19.68 19.75
CA PRO A 339 12.39 20.14 20.11
C PRO A 339 13.51 19.09 20.02
N ASN A 340 13.24 17.86 19.58
CA ASN A 340 14.27 16.86 19.22
C ASN A 340 15.01 17.20 17.90
N ARG A 341 15.17 18.49 17.61
CA ARG A 341 15.64 19.06 16.34
C ARG A 341 17.16 19.01 16.15
N HIS A 342 17.94 18.61 17.16
CA HIS A 342 19.40 18.49 17.03
C HIS A 342 19.84 17.39 16.05
N GLU A 343 18.91 16.64 15.47
CA GLU A 343 19.23 15.61 14.48
C GLU A 343 18.66 15.93 13.06
N ILE A 344 18.10 17.11 12.79
CA ILE A 344 17.44 17.42 11.49
C ILE A 344 18.15 18.53 10.68
N SER A 345 19.19 19.19 11.21
CA SER A 345 20.05 20.09 10.42
C SER A 345 21.17 19.36 9.70
#